data_AF-A0AAE3E9U7-F1
#
_entry.id   AF-A0AAE3E9U7-F1
#
_cell.length_a   1.000
_cell.length_b   1.000
_cell.length_c   1.000
_cell.angle_alpha   90.00
_cell.angle_beta   90.00
_cell.angle_gamma   90.00
#
_symmetry.space_group_name_H-M   'P 1'
#
loop_
_entity.id
_entity.type
_entity.pdbx_description
1 polymer ?
#
loop_
_entity_poly.entity_id
_entity_poly.type
_entity_poly.pdbx_seq_one_letter_code
_entity_poly.pdbx_strand_id
1 'polypeptide(L)'
;MKQLTCEMCGSTDLIKEDGVFVCQSCGCKYSVEEAKRLMIEGTVDVQGTVKVDNSAFVEKYLANARRALGKDDWEEVERYYNMVEQNSPSNMEAVFFSSFGKAMLSLTDSEYYKRQQKFDVLNKSISVINDYYEETTEDKEKVLRQISDAIGKMYAVTFVYNTKASGLTVGSRNWTIQLMNSARSAFLTELKQIQEVHKDEAFIQELIDKNATGKPMTGCYVATAVYGSYDCPQVWTLRRFRDYTLAETWYGRAFIRTYYAISPILVKWFGHTEWFKKMWKGKLDRMVANLNVKGVEDTPYEDRNWF
;
A
#
# COMPACT_ATOMS: atom_id res chain seq x y z
N MET A 1 -51.50 -16.00 -25.69
CA MET A 1 -52.10 -14.93 -24.86
C MET A 1 -51.46 -15.00 -23.49
N LYS A 2 -51.11 -13.86 -22.87
CA LYS A 2 -50.61 -13.86 -21.48
C LYS A 2 -51.72 -14.43 -20.57
N GLN A 3 -51.35 -15.32 -19.66
CA GLN A 3 -52.29 -15.98 -18.74
C GLN A 3 -52.66 -15.00 -17.62
N LEU A 4 -53.97 -14.84 -17.36
CA LEU A 4 -54.46 -13.99 -16.27
C LEU A 4 -54.17 -14.68 -14.93
N THR A 5 -53.59 -13.95 -13.98
CA THR A 5 -53.25 -14.47 -12.65
C THR A 5 -53.93 -13.60 -11.60
N CYS A 6 -54.60 -14.22 -10.63
CA CYS A 6 -55.28 -13.55 -9.54
C CYS A 6 -54.25 -12.89 -8.62
N GLU A 7 -54.39 -11.59 -8.34
CA GLU A 7 -53.44 -10.84 -7.49
C GLU A 7 -53.50 -11.24 -6.02
N MET A 8 -54.64 -11.77 -5.56
CA MET A 8 -54.85 -12.13 -4.16
C MET A 8 -54.28 -13.49 -3.77
N CYS A 9 -54.25 -14.45 -4.71
CA CYS A 9 -53.86 -15.83 -4.41
C CYS A 9 -52.94 -16.49 -5.44
N GLY A 10 -52.59 -15.81 -6.53
CA GLY A 10 -51.73 -16.35 -7.58
C GLY A 10 -52.38 -17.43 -8.46
N SER A 11 -53.67 -17.75 -8.25
CA SER A 11 -54.38 -18.72 -9.09
C SER A 11 -54.59 -18.17 -10.50
N THR A 12 -54.48 -19.05 -11.49
CA THR A 12 -54.74 -18.72 -12.90
C THR A 12 -56.12 -19.17 -13.38
N ASP A 13 -56.93 -19.71 -12.46
CA ASP A 13 -58.27 -20.20 -12.74
C ASP A 13 -59.30 -19.08 -12.52
N LEU A 14 -59.51 -18.26 -13.56
CA LEU A 14 -60.47 -17.17 -13.59
C LEU A 14 -61.49 -17.38 -14.72
N ILE A 15 -62.77 -17.38 -14.35
CA ILE A 15 -63.90 -17.61 -15.28
C ILE A 15 -64.72 -16.33 -15.39
N LYS A 16 -65.26 -16.04 -16.58
CA LYS A 16 -66.11 -14.87 -16.82
C LYS A 16 -67.58 -15.20 -16.51
N GLU A 17 -68.16 -14.52 -15.53
CA GLU A 17 -69.55 -14.64 -15.10
C GLU A 17 -70.18 -13.24 -14.99
N ASP A 18 -71.38 -13.03 -15.55
CA ASP A 18 -72.14 -11.77 -15.46
C ASP A 18 -71.35 -10.49 -15.79
N GLY A 19 -70.42 -10.59 -16.74
CA GLY A 19 -69.61 -9.45 -17.19
C GLY A 19 -68.38 -9.15 -16.32
N VAL A 20 -68.10 -9.93 -15.28
CA VAL A 20 -66.88 -9.86 -14.45
C VAL A 20 -66.10 -11.18 -14.53
N PHE A 21 -64.80 -11.15 -14.22
CA PHE A 21 -63.96 -12.34 -14.08
C PHE A 21 -63.87 -12.73 -12.60
N VAL A 22 -64.13 -13.98 -12.26
CA VAL A 22 -64.13 -14.50 -10.89
C VAL A 22 -63.06 -15.57 -10.73
N CYS A 23 -62.15 -15.36 -9.77
CA CYS A 23 -61.16 -16.36 -9.40
C CYS A 23 -61.81 -17.52 -8.65
N GLN A 24 -61.70 -18.73 -9.19
CA GLN A 24 -62.34 -19.91 -8.62
C GLN A 24 -61.70 -20.37 -7.30
N SER A 25 -60.46 -19.95 -7.03
CA SER A 25 -59.75 -20.36 -5.81
C SER A 25 -60.00 -19.46 -4.60
N CYS A 26 -60.29 -18.17 -4.79
CA CYS A 26 -60.48 -17.22 -3.67
C CYS A 26 -61.73 -16.33 -3.78
N GLY A 27 -62.49 -16.42 -4.88
CA GLY A 27 -63.70 -15.63 -5.10
C GLY A 27 -63.47 -14.17 -5.46
N CYS A 28 -62.22 -13.73 -5.63
CA CYS A 28 -61.90 -12.36 -6.05
C CYS A 28 -62.50 -12.08 -7.44
N LYS A 29 -63.12 -10.90 -7.60
CA LYS A 29 -63.83 -10.49 -8.82
C LYS A 29 -63.12 -9.31 -9.48
N TYR A 30 -62.99 -9.35 -10.80
CA TYR A 30 -62.37 -8.32 -11.61
C TYR A 30 -63.34 -7.87 -12.69
N SER A 31 -63.48 -6.56 -12.88
CA SER A 31 -64.11 -6.02 -14.08
C SER A 31 -63.30 -6.38 -15.35
N VAL A 32 -63.91 -6.21 -16.52
CA VAL A 32 -63.22 -6.43 -17.81
C VAL A 32 -62.01 -5.50 -17.96
N GLU A 33 -62.07 -4.29 -17.42
CA GLU A 33 -60.98 -3.31 -17.48
C GLU A 33 -59.83 -3.70 -16.54
N GLU A 34 -60.14 -4.13 -15.32
CA GLU A 34 -59.15 -4.63 -14.36
C GLU A 34 -58.47 -5.91 -14.87
N ALA A 35 -59.23 -6.85 -15.43
CA ALA A 35 -58.66 -8.05 -16.05
C ALA A 35 -57.74 -7.70 -17.24
N LYS A 36 -58.09 -6.68 -18.05
CA LYS A 36 -57.21 -6.19 -19.13
C LYS A 36 -55.93 -5.54 -18.57
N ARG A 37 -56.02 -4.78 -17.48
CA ARG A 37 -54.84 -4.18 -16.82
C ARG A 37 -53.89 -5.27 -16.30
N LEU A 38 -54.42 -6.30 -15.65
CA LEU A 38 -53.64 -7.44 -15.14
C LEU A 38 -52.93 -8.23 -16.26
N MET A 39 -53.47 -8.23 -17.49
CA MET A 39 -52.79 -8.81 -18.65
C MET A 39 -51.61 -7.95 -19.18
N ILE A 40 -51.63 -6.64 -18.93
CA ILE A 40 -50.59 -5.70 -19.35
C ILE A 40 -49.47 -5.64 -18.29
N GLU A 41 -49.87 -5.44 -17.03
CA GLU A 41 -49.02 -5.29 -15.83
C GLU A 41 -48.73 -6.64 -15.16
N GLY A 42 -48.51 -7.70 -15.94
CA GLY A 42 -48.21 -9.04 -15.42
C GLY A 42 -47.18 -8.97 -14.28
N THR A 43 -47.38 -9.80 -13.24
CA THR A 43 -46.54 -9.88 -12.04
C THR A 43 -45.08 -9.54 -12.34
N VAL A 44 -44.63 -8.37 -11.84
CA VAL A 44 -43.23 -7.95 -11.97
C VAL A 44 -42.41 -8.95 -11.16
N ASP A 45 -41.69 -9.82 -11.86
CA ASP A 45 -40.78 -10.76 -11.24
C ASP A 45 -39.66 -9.95 -10.55
N VAL A 46 -39.70 -9.86 -9.22
CA VAL A 46 -38.67 -9.19 -8.41
C VAL A 46 -37.45 -10.11 -8.25
N GLN A 47 -37.02 -10.73 -9.36
CA GLN A 47 -35.71 -11.39 -9.48
C GLN A 47 -34.64 -10.41 -10.00
N GLY A 48 -34.84 -9.11 -9.77
CA GLY A 48 -33.80 -8.11 -9.96
C GLY A 48 -32.94 -8.02 -8.69
N THR A 49 -31.63 -8.27 -8.80
CA THR A 49 -30.70 -7.86 -7.76
C THR A 49 -30.75 -6.32 -7.69
N VAL A 50 -31.28 -5.77 -6.59
CA VAL A 50 -31.23 -4.33 -6.34
C VAL A 50 -29.76 -3.96 -6.14
N LYS A 51 -29.09 -3.48 -7.19
CA LYS A 51 -27.78 -2.86 -7.07
C LYS A 51 -27.99 -1.51 -6.37
N VAL A 52 -27.61 -1.44 -5.10
CA VAL A 52 -27.60 -0.17 -4.35
C VAL A 52 -26.50 0.70 -4.95
N ASP A 53 -26.88 1.83 -5.53
CA ASP A 53 -25.93 2.83 -6.03
C ASP A 53 -25.38 3.65 -4.86
N ASN A 54 -24.12 3.42 -4.52
CA ASN A 54 -23.41 4.12 -3.45
C ASN A 54 -22.55 5.30 -3.97
N SER A 55 -22.64 5.66 -5.25
CA SER A 55 -21.75 6.66 -5.88
C SER A 55 -21.73 8.00 -5.14
N ALA A 56 -22.91 8.55 -4.81
CA ALA A 56 -23.00 9.83 -4.07
C ALA A 56 -22.41 9.76 -2.65
N PHE A 57 -22.51 8.59 -2.01
CA PHE A 57 -21.89 8.35 -0.71
C PHE A 57 -20.37 8.31 -0.83
N VAL A 58 -19.86 7.53 -1.80
CA VAL A 58 -18.43 7.41 -2.10
C VAL A 58 -17.82 8.78 -2.41
N GLU A 59 -18.44 9.58 -3.27
CA GLU A 59 -17.97 10.93 -3.62
C GLU A 59 -17.85 11.85 -2.41
N LYS A 60 -18.87 11.85 -1.54
CA LYS A 60 -18.88 12.64 -0.30
C LYS A 60 -17.71 12.26 0.61
N TYR A 61 -17.48 10.96 0.84
CA TYR A 61 -16.41 10.51 1.73
C TYR A 61 -15.02 10.68 1.11
N LEU A 62 -14.85 10.48 -0.20
CA LEU A 62 -13.61 10.83 -0.89
C LEU A 62 -13.27 12.32 -0.74
N ALA A 63 -14.26 13.21 -0.88
CA ALA A 63 -14.04 14.64 -0.68
C ALA A 63 -13.60 14.97 0.75
N ASN A 64 -14.17 14.30 1.76
CA ASN A 64 -13.76 14.47 3.15
C ASN A 64 -12.35 13.91 3.40
N ALA A 65 -12.07 12.70 2.90
CA ALA A 65 -10.82 11.99 3.05
C ALA A 65 -9.65 12.77 2.43
N ARG A 66 -9.82 13.28 1.21
CA ARG A 66 -8.81 14.12 0.52
C ARG A 66 -8.55 15.44 1.26
N ARG A 67 -9.56 16.03 1.91
CA ARG A 67 -9.36 17.22 2.76
C ARG A 67 -8.59 16.89 4.04
N ALA A 68 -8.83 15.73 4.64
CA ALA A 68 -8.05 15.25 5.78
C ALA A 68 -6.60 14.97 5.38
N LEU A 69 -6.40 14.34 4.21
CA LEU A 69 -5.08 14.06 3.64
C LEU A 69 -4.27 15.35 3.42
N GLY A 70 -4.91 16.42 2.95
CA GLY A 70 -4.26 17.73 2.80
C GLY A 70 -3.86 18.41 4.10
N LYS A 71 -4.34 17.93 5.25
CA LYS A 71 -4.01 18.45 6.59
C LYS A 71 -3.09 17.51 7.38
N ASP A 72 -2.67 16.39 6.79
CA ASP A 72 -1.99 15.30 7.48
C ASP A 72 -2.77 14.78 8.72
N ASP A 73 -4.11 14.86 8.68
CA ASP A 73 -4.99 14.36 9.73
C ASP A 73 -5.21 12.86 9.56
N TRP A 74 -4.23 12.07 10.00
CA TRP A 74 -4.16 10.64 9.72
C TRP A 74 -5.32 9.82 10.31
N GLU A 75 -5.91 10.29 11.42
CA GLU A 75 -7.09 9.67 12.04
C GLU A 75 -8.32 9.82 11.13
N GLU A 76 -8.53 11.03 10.62
CA GLU A 76 -9.62 11.30 9.68
C GLU A 76 -9.39 10.70 8.29
N VAL A 77 -8.13 10.61 7.84
CA VAL A 77 -7.74 9.89 6.62
C VAL A 77 -8.15 8.43 6.73
N GLU A 78 -7.72 7.73 7.78
CA GLU A 78 -8.11 6.34 8.01
C GLU A 78 -9.64 6.19 8.05
N ARG A 79 -10.30 7.03 8.85
CA ARG A 79 -11.76 6.95 9.05
C ARG A 79 -12.54 7.11 7.75
N TYR A 80 -12.28 8.16 6.98
CA TYR A 80 -13.06 8.45 5.78
C TYR A 80 -12.73 7.52 4.62
N TYR A 81 -11.46 7.11 4.43
CA TYR A 81 -11.15 6.15 3.39
C TYR A 81 -11.69 4.74 3.69
N ASN A 82 -11.75 4.30 4.95
CA ASN A 82 -12.44 3.06 5.31
C ASN A 82 -13.94 3.10 4.92
N MET A 83 -14.61 4.26 5.04
CA MET A 83 -16.01 4.40 4.61
C MET A 83 -16.17 4.27 3.10
N VAL A 84 -15.19 4.76 2.32
CA VAL A 84 -15.18 4.58 0.87
C VAL A 84 -14.95 3.11 0.51
N GLU A 85 -13.93 2.48 1.11
CA GLU A 85 -13.56 1.09 0.86
C GLU A 85 -14.73 0.12 1.10
N GLN A 86 -15.52 0.32 2.16
CA GLN A 86 -16.72 -0.49 2.44
C GLN A 86 -17.82 -0.39 1.37
N ASN A 87 -17.85 0.72 0.61
CA ASN A 87 -18.89 1.01 -0.37
C ASN A 87 -18.38 0.93 -1.83
N SER A 88 -17.07 0.88 -2.01
CA SER A 88 -16.36 0.67 -3.28
C SER A 88 -15.08 -0.14 -3.02
N PRO A 89 -15.18 -1.48 -2.87
CA PRO A 89 -14.06 -2.32 -2.45
C PRO A 89 -12.87 -2.34 -3.41
N SER A 90 -13.10 -2.08 -4.70
CA SER A 90 -12.06 -1.97 -5.73
C SER A 90 -11.53 -0.55 -5.92
N ASN A 91 -11.89 0.41 -5.05
CA ASN A 91 -11.35 1.76 -5.08
C ASN A 91 -9.90 1.77 -4.57
N MET A 92 -8.94 1.85 -5.48
CA MET A 92 -7.50 1.83 -5.21
C MET A 92 -7.08 2.97 -4.30
N GLU A 93 -7.64 4.18 -4.47
CA GLU A 93 -7.35 5.32 -3.59
C GLU A 93 -7.72 4.98 -2.14
N ALA A 94 -8.93 4.47 -1.90
CA ALA A 94 -9.41 4.14 -0.57
C ALA A 94 -8.66 2.98 0.06
N VAL A 95 -8.44 1.89 -0.68
CA VAL A 95 -7.68 0.71 -0.20
C VAL A 95 -6.28 1.11 0.24
N PHE A 96 -5.60 1.95 -0.54
CA PHE A 96 -4.28 2.44 -0.17
C PHE A 96 -4.35 3.40 1.02
N PHE A 97 -5.15 4.48 0.93
CA PHE A 97 -5.09 5.54 1.92
C PHE A 97 -5.71 5.17 3.29
N SER A 98 -6.64 4.21 3.35
CA SER A 98 -7.18 3.70 4.61
C SER A 98 -6.09 3.02 5.46
N SER A 99 -5.23 2.23 4.81
CA SER A 99 -4.10 1.55 5.44
C SER A 99 -2.87 2.45 5.60
N PHE A 100 -2.69 3.42 4.71
CA PHE A 100 -1.66 4.45 4.83
C PHE A 100 -1.88 5.31 6.07
N GLY A 101 -3.10 5.80 6.32
CA GLY A 101 -3.43 6.55 7.53
C GLY A 101 -3.07 5.79 8.81
N LYS A 102 -3.41 4.50 8.87
CA LYS A 102 -3.03 3.57 9.98
C LYS A 102 -1.52 3.53 10.19
N ALA A 103 -0.75 3.42 9.12
CA ALA A 103 0.72 3.37 9.17
C ALA A 103 1.30 4.71 9.65
N MET A 104 0.79 5.83 9.13
CA MET A 104 1.23 7.17 9.52
C MET A 104 0.95 7.50 10.99
N LEU A 105 -0.23 7.15 11.52
CA LEU A 105 -0.54 7.29 12.94
C LEU A 105 0.47 6.55 13.85
N SER A 106 0.91 5.38 13.42
CA SER A 106 1.85 4.57 14.20
C SER A 106 3.28 5.14 14.25
N LEU A 107 3.59 6.16 13.43
CA LEU A 107 4.88 6.84 13.44
C LEU A 107 5.05 7.77 14.64
N THR A 108 3.95 8.32 15.17
CA THR A 108 3.95 9.18 16.37
C THR A 108 3.75 8.40 17.67
N ASP A 109 3.44 7.12 17.58
CA ASP A 109 3.27 6.23 18.74
C ASP A 109 4.64 5.71 19.23
N SER A 110 4.82 5.66 20.56
CA SER A 110 5.98 5.05 21.22
C SER A 110 5.93 3.52 21.23
N GLU A 111 4.77 2.91 20.96
CA GLU A 111 4.58 1.47 20.85
C GLU A 111 5.10 0.92 19.52
N TYR A 112 6.43 0.77 19.42
CA TYR A 112 7.11 0.37 18.19
C TYR A 112 6.59 -0.94 17.58
N TYR A 113 6.19 -1.93 18.38
CA TYR A 113 5.68 -3.21 17.86
C TYR A 113 4.38 -3.05 17.05
N LYS A 114 3.52 -2.10 17.43
CA LYS A 114 2.28 -1.81 16.69
C LYS A 114 2.58 -1.21 15.32
N ARG A 115 3.66 -0.44 15.18
CA ARG A 115 4.09 0.16 13.91
C ARG A 115 4.30 -0.89 12.82
N GLN A 116 4.97 -2.01 13.15
CA GLN A 116 5.16 -3.09 12.18
C GLN A 116 3.83 -3.64 11.68
N GLN A 117 2.91 -3.93 12.61
CA GLN A 117 1.60 -4.46 12.27
C GLN A 117 0.83 -3.52 11.33
N LYS A 118 0.91 -2.20 11.56
CA LYS A 118 0.27 -1.22 10.68
C LYS A 118 0.91 -1.15 9.30
N PHE A 119 2.23 -1.20 9.21
CA PHE A 119 2.94 -1.27 7.92
C PHE A 119 2.70 -2.60 7.19
N ASP A 120 2.54 -3.71 7.90
CA ASP A 120 2.18 -5.00 7.30
C ASP A 120 0.77 -4.96 6.69
N VAL A 121 -0.17 -4.26 7.32
CA VAL A 121 -1.50 -3.99 6.74
C VAL A 121 -1.37 -3.14 5.48
N LEU A 122 -0.59 -2.06 5.51
CA LEU A 122 -0.32 -1.22 4.34
C LEU A 122 0.29 -2.03 3.18
N ASN A 123 1.29 -2.87 3.45
CA ASN A 123 1.91 -3.71 2.43
C ASN A 123 0.89 -4.66 1.76
N LYS A 124 -0.04 -5.23 2.53
CA LYS A 124 -1.11 -6.10 2.01
C LYS A 124 -2.15 -5.35 1.20
N SER A 125 -2.50 -4.13 1.61
CA SER A 125 -3.38 -3.25 0.83
C SER A 125 -2.73 -2.80 -0.47
N ILE A 126 -1.40 -2.58 -0.47
CA ILE A 126 -0.66 -2.27 -1.70
C ILE A 126 -0.69 -3.47 -2.65
N SER A 127 -0.48 -4.69 -2.15
CA SER A 127 -0.35 -5.89 -3.01
C SER A 127 -1.61 -6.32 -3.75
N VAL A 128 -2.74 -5.63 -3.56
CA VAL A 128 -3.99 -5.87 -4.29
C VAL A 128 -4.31 -4.74 -5.28
N ILE A 129 -3.46 -3.72 -5.38
CA ILE A 129 -3.67 -2.59 -6.29
C ILE A 129 -3.73 -3.07 -7.75
N ASN A 130 -2.83 -3.98 -8.14
CA ASN A 130 -2.85 -4.54 -9.50
C ASN A 130 -4.15 -5.33 -9.78
N ASP A 131 -4.69 -6.05 -8.79
CA ASP A 131 -5.94 -6.81 -8.93
C ASP A 131 -7.14 -5.88 -9.21
N TYR A 132 -7.16 -4.69 -8.61
CA TYR A 132 -8.21 -3.70 -8.81
C TYR A 132 -8.00 -2.81 -10.02
N TYR A 133 -6.85 -2.90 -10.68
CA TYR A 133 -6.48 -2.02 -11.78
C TYR A 133 -7.48 -2.06 -12.94
N GLU A 134 -8.05 -3.23 -13.21
CA GLU A 134 -9.02 -3.45 -14.29
C GLU A 134 -10.48 -3.25 -13.87
N GLU A 135 -10.77 -3.40 -12.58
CA GLU A 135 -12.12 -3.30 -12.04
C GLU A 135 -12.50 -1.86 -11.65
N THR A 136 -11.49 -1.05 -11.33
CA THR A 136 -11.72 0.32 -10.85
C THR A 136 -12.27 1.23 -11.94
N THR A 137 -13.12 2.17 -11.52
CA THR A 137 -13.63 3.26 -12.36
C THR A 137 -12.85 4.57 -12.16
N GLU A 138 -11.79 4.53 -11.35
CA GLU A 138 -10.98 5.68 -11.04
C GLU A 138 -10.12 6.13 -12.23
N ASP A 139 -9.69 7.39 -12.16
CA ASP A 139 -8.57 7.89 -12.97
C ASP A 139 -7.28 7.21 -12.49
N LYS A 140 -6.91 6.11 -13.17
CA LYS A 140 -5.81 5.22 -12.79
C LYS A 140 -4.47 5.97 -12.66
N GLU A 141 -4.16 6.83 -13.64
CA GLU A 141 -2.93 7.63 -13.63
C GLU A 141 -2.89 8.57 -12.42
N LYS A 142 -3.96 9.33 -12.20
CA LYS A 142 -4.05 10.25 -11.09
C LYS A 142 -3.89 9.53 -9.75
N VAL A 143 -4.60 8.42 -9.55
CA VAL A 143 -4.55 7.66 -8.30
C VAL A 143 -3.16 7.08 -8.06
N LEU A 144 -2.54 6.43 -9.06
CA LEU A 144 -1.19 5.88 -8.89
C LEU A 144 -0.13 6.97 -8.65
N ARG A 145 -0.27 8.15 -9.25
CA ARG A 145 0.58 9.31 -8.94
C ARG A 145 0.39 9.79 -7.50
N GLN A 146 -0.84 9.87 -7.02
CA GLN A 146 -1.14 10.23 -5.62
C GLN A 146 -0.54 9.22 -4.63
N ILE A 147 -0.65 7.93 -4.91
CA ILE A 147 -0.04 6.86 -4.11
C ILE A 147 1.48 7.01 -4.09
N SER A 148 2.10 7.21 -5.26
CA SER A 148 3.54 7.44 -5.36
C SER A 148 4.00 8.66 -4.55
N ASP A 149 3.27 9.77 -4.60
CA ASP A 149 3.58 10.97 -3.83
C ASP A 149 3.46 10.73 -2.32
N ALA A 150 2.42 10.02 -1.88
CA ALA A 150 2.23 9.65 -0.49
C ALA A 150 3.37 8.75 0.03
N ILE A 151 3.80 7.79 -0.79
CA ILE A 151 4.95 6.93 -0.47
C ILE A 151 6.23 7.75 -0.32
N GLY A 152 6.46 8.72 -1.20
CA GLY A 152 7.60 9.64 -1.09
C GLY A 152 7.54 10.50 0.17
N LYS A 153 6.36 11.02 0.52
CA LYS A 153 6.16 11.87 1.71
C LYS A 153 6.49 11.17 3.02
N MET A 154 6.34 9.84 3.11
CA MET A 154 6.68 9.09 4.33
C MET A 154 8.11 9.39 4.83
N TYR A 155 9.05 9.60 3.91
CA TYR A 155 10.46 9.85 4.24
C TYR A 155 10.75 11.26 4.78
N ALA A 156 9.81 12.19 4.65
CA ALA A 156 9.93 13.56 5.14
C ALA A 156 9.28 13.76 6.52
N VAL A 157 8.53 12.77 7.01
CA VAL A 157 7.78 12.87 8.27
C VAL A 157 8.70 12.61 9.47
N THR A 158 8.53 13.41 10.53
CA THR A 158 9.17 13.17 11.82
C THR A 158 8.44 12.05 12.56
N PHE A 159 9.18 11.11 13.14
CA PHE A 159 8.61 9.94 13.82
C PHE A 159 9.35 9.63 15.12
N VAL A 160 8.66 8.98 16.05
CA VAL A 160 9.23 8.54 17.34
C VAL A 160 10.07 7.29 17.11
N TYR A 161 11.28 7.25 17.68
CA TYR A 161 12.16 6.08 17.63
C TYR A 161 12.98 5.97 18.92
N ASN A 162 13.39 4.75 19.25
CA ASN A 162 14.22 4.47 20.42
C ASN A 162 15.68 4.88 20.16
N THR A 163 16.24 5.70 21.05
CA THR A 163 17.63 6.19 21.01
C THR A 163 18.60 5.33 21.83
N LYS A 164 18.10 4.44 22.70
CA LYS A 164 18.88 3.54 23.57
C LYS A 164 18.76 2.10 23.06
N ALA A 165 19.38 1.77 21.93
CA ALA A 165 19.32 0.41 21.39
C ALA A 165 20.37 -0.49 22.06
N SER A 166 20.06 -1.02 23.26
CA SER A 166 20.77 -2.17 23.81
C SER A 166 20.22 -3.46 23.18
N GLY A 167 20.83 -3.91 22.08
CA GLY A 167 20.74 -5.30 21.59
C GLY A 167 19.52 -5.73 20.76
N LEU A 168 18.43 -4.96 20.67
CA LEU A 168 17.30 -5.27 19.77
C LEU A 168 17.03 -4.15 18.75
N THR A 169 16.81 -4.56 17.50
CA THR A 169 16.68 -3.69 16.31
C THR A 169 15.34 -2.95 16.19
N VAL A 170 14.32 -3.36 16.96
CA VAL A 170 12.94 -2.87 16.87
C VAL A 170 12.82 -1.44 17.40
N GLY A 171 12.07 -0.59 16.69
CA GLY A 171 11.82 0.79 17.10
C GLY A 171 12.95 1.78 16.83
N SER A 172 14.06 1.34 16.21
CA SER A 172 15.14 2.24 15.78
C SER A 172 14.73 3.08 14.56
N ARG A 173 15.49 4.16 14.29
CA ARG A 173 15.32 4.99 13.08
C ARG A 173 15.42 4.16 11.80
N ASN A 174 16.44 3.31 11.72
CA ASN A 174 16.66 2.41 10.57
C ASN A 174 15.53 1.41 10.38
N TRP A 175 15.05 0.83 11.48
CA TRP A 175 13.95 -0.12 11.41
C TRP A 175 12.67 0.53 10.86
N THR A 176 12.38 1.76 11.27
CA THR A 176 11.25 2.53 10.72
C THR A 176 11.45 2.82 9.23
N ILE A 177 12.66 3.21 8.82
CA ILE A 177 13.01 3.40 7.41
C ILE A 177 12.86 2.10 6.60
N GLN A 178 13.17 0.93 7.20
CA GLN A 178 12.96 -0.36 6.55
C GLN A 178 11.48 -0.65 6.29
N LEU A 179 10.58 -0.26 7.20
CA LEU A 179 9.13 -0.37 6.98
C LEU A 179 8.66 0.56 5.84
N MET A 180 9.13 1.81 5.80
CA MET A 180 8.82 2.71 4.69
C MET A 180 9.34 2.17 3.35
N ASN A 181 10.53 1.57 3.34
CA ASN A 181 11.10 0.90 2.18
C ASN A 181 10.30 -0.34 1.76
N SER A 182 9.70 -1.09 2.68
CA SER A 182 8.86 -2.24 2.32
C SER A 182 7.62 -1.78 1.55
N ALA A 183 6.96 -0.72 2.00
CA ALA A 183 5.80 -0.16 1.31
C ALA A 183 6.15 0.33 -0.10
N ARG A 184 7.26 1.05 -0.24
CA ARG A 184 7.77 1.46 -1.57
C ARG A 184 8.11 0.26 -2.46
N SER A 185 8.72 -0.78 -1.90
CA SER A 185 9.06 -2.00 -2.65
C SER A 185 7.83 -2.79 -3.07
N ALA A 186 6.78 -2.84 -2.22
CA ALA A 186 5.50 -3.45 -2.57
C ALA A 186 4.90 -2.69 -3.75
N PHE A 187 4.81 -1.37 -3.67
CA PHE A 187 4.22 -0.56 -4.75
C PHE A 187 5.00 -0.66 -6.06
N LEU A 188 6.33 -0.69 -6.01
CA LEU A 188 7.17 -0.91 -7.18
C LEU A 188 6.92 -2.30 -7.82
N THR A 189 6.56 -3.30 -7.01
CA THR A 189 6.22 -4.63 -7.53
C THR A 189 4.91 -4.57 -8.30
N GLU A 190 3.89 -3.93 -7.74
CA GLU A 190 2.59 -3.76 -8.39
C GLU A 190 2.69 -2.98 -9.70
N LEU A 191 3.42 -1.85 -9.70
CA LEU A 191 3.62 -1.06 -10.92
C LEU A 191 4.27 -1.88 -12.04
N LYS A 192 5.24 -2.75 -11.71
CA LYS A 192 5.87 -3.63 -12.70
C LYS A 192 4.90 -4.68 -13.22
N GLN A 193 4.04 -5.22 -12.37
CA GLN A 193 3.02 -6.18 -12.80
C GLN A 193 2.00 -5.51 -13.74
N ILE A 194 1.52 -4.31 -13.39
CA ILE A 194 0.65 -3.50 -14.24
C ILE A 194 1.33 -3.24 -15.59
N GLN A 195 2.62 -2.85 -15.58
CA GLN A 195 3.37 -2.58 -16.81
C GLN A 195 3.48 -3.79 -17.75
N GLU A 196 3.59 -5.01 -17.23
CA GLU A 196 3.67 -6.22 -18.06
C GLU A 196 2.40 -6.45 -18.88
N VAL A 197 1.25 -5.98 -18.38
CA VAL A 197 -0.06 -6.08 -19.06
C VAL A 197 -0.34 -4.82 -19.88
N HIS A 198 -0.10 -3.63 -19.32
CA HIS A 198 -0.43 -2.32 -19.89
C HIS A 198 0.80 -1.60 -20.44
N LYS A 199 1.43 -2.20 -21.46
CA LYS A 199 2.71 -1.71 -22.02
C LYS A 199 2.62 -0.35 -22.72
N ASP A 200 1.42 0.06 -23.11
CA ASP A 200 1.12 1.32 -23.79
C ASP A 200 0.94 2.49 -22.82
N GLU A 201 0.77 2.24 -21.53
CA GLU A 201 0.60 3.26 -20.50
C GLU A 201 1.95 3.83 -20.02
N ALA A 202 2.48 4.77 -20.80
CA ALA A 202 3.81 5.36 -20.57
C ALA A 202 4.03 5.92 -19.14
N PHE A 203 2.97 6.43 -18.50
CA PHE A 203 3.06 6.98 -17.15
C PHE A 203 3.45 5.93 -16.08
N ILE A 204 3.18 4.64 -16.33
CA ILE A 204 3.57 3.56 -15.42
C ILE A 204 5.10 3.44 -15.36
N GLN A 205 5.79 3.57 -16.50
CA GLN A 205 7.26 3.57 -16.52
C GLN A 205 7.83 4.77 -15.74
N GLU A 206 7.24 5.96 -15.89
CA GLU A 206 7.65 7.14 -15.12
C GLU A 206 7.52 6.90 -13.60
N LEU A 207 6.42 6.26 -13.19
CA LEU A 207 6.19 5.90 -11.79
C LEU A 207 7.19 4.84 -11.30
N ILE A 208 7.51 3.83 -12.11
CA ILE A 208 8.54 2.84 -11.79
C ILE A 208 9.88 3.54 -11.57
N ASP A 209 10.29 4.42 -12.48
CA ASP A 209 11.57 5.13 -12.39
C ASP A 209 11.62 6.03 -11.15
N LYS A 210 10.54 6.75 -10.86
CA LYS A 210 10.42 7.58 -9.65
C LYS A 210 10.52 6.76 -8.36
N ASN A 211 9.89 5.59 -8.30
CA ASN A 211 9.87 4.77 -7.08
C ASN A 211 11.10 3.85 -6.96
N ALA A 212 11.78 3.55 -8.07
CA ALA A 212 13.05 2.86 -8.13
C ALA A 212 14.23 3.77 -7.74
N THR A 213 14.14 5.08 -8.04
CA THR A 213 15.16 6.09 -7.68
C THR A 213 15.12 6.51 -6.20
N GLY A 214 14.06 6.16 -5.47
CA GLY A 214 14.10 6.23 -4.01
C GLY A 214 15.30 5.42 -3.53
N LYS A 215 16.23 6.05 -2.80
CA LYS A 215 17.49 5.44 -2.35
C LYS A 215 17.22 3.99 -1.87
N PRO A 216 17.69 2.94 -2.58
CA PRO A 216 18.04 1.72 -1.86
C PRO A 216 18.97 2.19 -0.76
N MET A 217 18.83 1.72 0.48
CA MET A 217 19.77 2.10 1.55
C MET A 217 21.18 2.12 0.94
N THR A 218 21.81 3.29 0.87
CA THR A 218 23.24 3.42 0.56
C THR A 218 24.01 2.93 1.77
N GLY A 219 23.64 1.76 2.29
CA GLY A 219 24.17 1.18 3.48
C GLY A 219 25.43 0.40 3.16
N CYS A 220 26.36 0.34 4.09
CA CYS A 220 27.40 -0.67 4.03
C CYS A 220 26.74 -2.04 4.31
N TYR A 221 26.08 -2.66 3.32
CA TYR A 221 25.33 -3.93 3.43
C TYR A 221 26.06 -5.00 4.24
N VAL A 222 27.34 -5.25 3.95
CA VAL A 222 28.16 -6.22 4.70
C VAL A 222 28.39 -5.75 6.14
N ALA A 223 28.70 -4.47 6.36
CA ALA A 223 28.95 -3.96 7.70
C ALA A 223 27.68 -3.96 8.55
N THR A 224 26.53 -3.58 7.99
CA THR A 224 25.23 -3.66 8.65
C THR A 224 24.87 -5.11 9.00
N ALA A 225 25.11 -6.07 8.10
CA ALA A 225 24.87 -7.49 8.38
C ALA A 225 25.77 -8.03 9.50
N VAL A 226 27.00 -7.53 9.60
CA VAL A 226 28.01 -7.96 10.58
C VAL A 226 27.80 -7.32 11.95
N TYR A 227 27.56 -6.01 11.99
CA TYR A 227 27.42 -5.24 13.23
C TYR A 227 25.98 -5.16 13.74
N GLY A 228 25.01 -5.57 12.94
CA GLY A 228 23.59 -5.65 13.32
C GLY A 228 22.85 -4.32 13.31
N SER A 229 23.53 -3.19 13.14
CA SER A 229 22.92 -1.86 13.02
C SER A 229 23.64 -1.03 11.97
N TYR A 230 22.89 -0.19 11.25
CA TYR A 230 23.45 0.85 10.38
C TYR A 230 23.92 2.08 11.16
N ASP A 231 23.36 2.26 12.36
CA ASP A 231 23.66 3.32 13.31
C ASP A 231 24.42 2.73 14.50
N CYS A 232 25.70 2.46 14.28
CA CYS A 232 26.63 2.10 15.34
C CYS A 232 28.02 2.68 15.03
N PRO A 233 28.89 2.85 16.05
CA PRO A 233 30.21 3.47 15.91
C PRO A 233 31.02 2.91 14.74
N GLN A 234 31.07 1.59 14.60
CA GLN A 234 31.85 0.92 13.56
C GLN A 234 31.35 1.25 12.15
N VAL A 235 30.03 1.28 11.97
CA VAL A 235 29.43 1.59 10.68
C VAL A 235 29.52 3.07 10.36
N TRP A 236 29.44 3.97 11.36
CA TRP A 236 29.68 5.40 11.17
C TRP A 236 31.12 5.69 10.71
N THR A 237 32.14 5.06 11.30
CA THR A 237 33.54 5.16 10.82
C THR A 237 33.66 4.74 9.35
N LEU A 238 33.09 3.58 8.98
CA LEU A 238 33.19 3.04 7.62
C LEU A 238 32.45 3.92 6.59
N ARG A 239 31.27 4.44 6.95
CA ARG A 239 30.49 5.37 6.11
C ARG A 239 31.23 6.68 5.90
N ARG A 240 31.82 7.24 6.97
CA ARG A 240 32.61 8.47 6.90
C ARG A 240 33.85 8.29 6.02
N PHE A 241 34.56 7.17 6.15
CA PHE A 241 35.68 6.84 5.27
C PHE A 241 35.26 6.67 3.80
N ARG A 242 34.11 6.01 3.55
CA ARG A 242 33.54 5.90 2.20
C ARG A 242 33.29 7.29 1.62
N ASP A 243 32.64 8.17 2.36
CA ASP A 243 32.19 9.47 1.86
C ASP A 243 33.32 10.50 1.70
N TYR A 244 34.24 10.57 2.66
CA TYR A 244 35.29 11.61 2.67
C TYR A 244 36.63 11.15 2.13
N THR A 245 36.81 9.86 1.84
CA THR A 245 38.08 9.33 1.34
C THR A 245 37.90 8.56 0.04
N LEU A 246 37.01 7.57 0.00
CA LEU A 246 36.83 6.77 -1.22
C LEU A 246 36.14 7.60 -2.32
N ALA A 247 35.04 8.29 -1.99
CA ALA A 247 34.24 9.02 -2.96
C ALA A 247 34.96 10.21 -3.62
N GLU A 248 35.99 10.76 -2.99
CA GLU A 248 36.81 11.85 -3.54
C GLU A 248 37.58 11.43 -4.80
N THR A 249 37.87 10.13 -4.97
CA THR A 249 38.68 9.61 -6.08
C THR A 249 37.85 8.83 -7.10
N TRP A 250 38.25 8.85 -8.37
CA TRP A 250 37.53 8.14 -9.43
C TRP A 250 37.52 6.62 -9.22
N TYR A 251 38.63 6.04 -8.77
CA TYR A 251 38.73 4.61 -8.50
C TYR A 251 38.01 4.22 -7.22
N GLY A 252 37.97 5.10 -6.21
CA GLY A 252 37.16 4.88 -5.02
C GLY A 252 35.67 4.89 -5.36
N ARG A 253 35.20 5.80 -6.21
CA ARG A 253 33.81 5.76 -6.75
C ARG A 253 33.53 4.46 -7.52
N ALA A 254 34.48 3.98 -8.32
CA ALA A 254 34.33 2.69 -9.00
C ALA A 254 34.19 1.52 -8.01
N PHE A 255 35.05 1.47 -6.98
CA PHE A 255 34.95 0.48 -5.90
C PHE A 255 33.60 0.52 -5.20
N ILE A 256 33.11 1.72 -4.86
CA ILE A 256 31.83 1.86 -4.16
C ILE A 256 30.67 1.36 -5.04
N ARG A 257 30.67 1.67 -6.35
CA ARG A 257 29.66 1.16 -7.29
C ARG A 257 29.66 -0.36 -7.35
N THR A 258 30.84 -0.99 -7.46
CA THR A 258 30.97 -2.45 -7.43
C THR A 258 30.48 -3.04 -6.11
N TYR A 259 30.82 -2.41 -4.99
CA TYR A 259 30.35 -2.81 -3.67
C TYR A 259 28.81 -2.81 -3.61
N TYR A 260 28.15 -1.74 -4.06
CA TYR A 260 26.69 -1.66 -4.05
C TYR A 260 26.00 -2.60 -5.03
N ALA A 261 26.65 -2.97 -6.14
CA ALA A 261 26.12 -3.95 -7.08
C ALA A 261 26.14 -5.39 -6.53
N ILE A 262 27.18 -5.75 -5.77
CA ILE A 262 27.44 -7.15 -5.39
C ILE A 262 27.03 -7.43 -3.95
N SER A 263 27.27 -6.50 -3.02
CA SER A 263 27.08 -6.75 -1.59
C SER A 263 25.65 -7.11 -1.17
N PRO A 264 24.56 -6.58 -1.77
CA PRO A 264 23.20 -6.99 -1.40
C PRO A 264 22.93 -8.47 -1.70
N ILE A 265 23.45 -8.98 -2.82
CA ILE A 265 23.30 -10.37 -3.24
C ILE A 265 24.04 -11.29 -2.25
N LEU A 266 25.30 -10.96 -1.94
CA LEU A 266 26.10 -11.71 -0.98
C LEU A 266 25.46 -11.75 0.42
N VAL A 267 24.96 -10.60 0.90
CA VAL A 267 24.31 -10.51 2.22
C VAL A 267 22.98 -11.27 2.24
N LYS A 268 22.21 -11.24 1.15
CA LYS A 268 20.98 -12.04 1.03
C LYS A 268 21.26 -13.53 1.22
N TRP A 269 22.35 -14.02 0.64
CA TRP A 269 22.68 -15.44 0.66
C TRP A 269 23.37 -15.87 1.96
N PHE A 270 24.28 -15.05 2.50
CA PHE A 270 25.17 -15.45 3.59
C PHE A 270 25.07 -14.60 4.85
N GLY A 271 24.43 -13.44 4.81
CA GLY A 271 24.43 -12.46 5.91
C GLY A 271 23.79 -12.96 7.21
N HIS A 272 22.90 -13.96 7.13
CA HIS A 272 22.30 -14.59 8.30
C HIS A 272 23.22 -15.65 8.95
N THR A 273 24.25 -16.11 8.25
CA THR A 273 25.13 -17.20 8.72
C THR A 273 26.22 -16.70 9.66
N GLU A 274 26.47 -17.44 10.75
CA GLU A 274 27.43 -17.04 11.78
C GLU A 274 28.89 -17.07 11.27
N TRP A 275 29.23 -17.98 10.37
CA TRP A 275 30.57 -18.03 9.78
C TRP A 275 30.88 -16.78 8.94
N PHE A 276 29.90 -16.28 8.18
CA PHE A 276 30.03 -15.06 7.37
C PHE A 276 30.25 -13.86 8.27
N LYS A 277 29.41 -13.70 9.31
CA LYS A 277 29.54 -12.62 10.29
C LYS A 277 30.90 -12.67 10.97
N LYS A 278 31.34 -13.82 11.47
CA LYS A 278 32.63 -13.97 12.16
C LYS A 278 33.83 -13.62 11.26
N MET A 279 33.81 -14.09 10.01
CA MET A 279 34.87 -13.82 9.03
C MET A 279 34.98 -12.32 8.72
N TRP A 280 33.86 -11.66 8.43
CA TRP A 280 33.86 -10.24 8.08
C TRP A 280 34.04 -9.34 9.29
N LYS A 281 33.54 -9.72 10.47
CA LYS A 281 33.74 -8.97 11.72
C LYS A 281 35.20 -8.74 12.04
N GLY A 282 36.03 -9.79 11.98
CA GLY A 282 37.47 -9.64 12.24
C GLY A 282 38.18 -8.70 11.25
N LYS A 283 37.79 -8.73 9.97
CA LYS A 283 38.34 -7.83 8.94
C LYS A 283 37.88 -6.38 9.16
N LEU A 284 36.60 -6.19 9.41
CA LEU A 284 36.00 -4.87 9.60
C LEU A 284 36.48 -4.23 10.91
N ASP A 285 36.58 -4.98 12.01
CA ASP A 285 37.08 -4.46 13.29
C ASP A 285 38.50 -3.92 13.16
N ARG A 286 39.38 -4.65 12.45
CA ARG A 286 40.74 -4.19 12.16
C ARG A 286 40.75 -2.92 11.31
N MET A 287 39.87 -2.84 10.31
CA MET A 287 39.75 -1.65 9.47
C MET A 287 39.24 -0.45 10.26
N VAL A 288 38.20 -0.62 11.06
CA VAL A 288 37.62 0.42 11.93
C VAL A 288 38.66 0.92 12.92
N ALA A 289 39.37 0.03 13.62
CA ALA A 289 40.43 0.42 14.55
C ALA A 289 41.52 1.27 13.87
N ASN A 290 41.97 0.87 12.67
CA ASN A 290 42.96 1.63 11.90
C ASN A 290 42.43 3.00 11.45
N LEU A 291 41.15 3.09 11.08
CA LEU A 291 40.53 4.35 10.66
C LEU A 291 40.35 5.31 11.84
N ASN A 292 39.91 4.79 12.99
CA ASN A 292 39.77 5.58 14.21
C ASN A 292 41.14 6.14 14.66
N VAL A 293 42.21 5.34 14.60
CA VAL A 293 43.59 5.81 14.87
C VAL A 293 44.02 6.92 13.90
N LYS A 294 43.52 6.90 12.66
CA LYS A 294 43.76 7.95 11.65
C LYS A 294 42.84 9.16 11.81
N GLY A 295 42.01 9.22 12.85
CA GLY A 295 41.13 10.34 13.15
C GLY A 295 39.77 10.30 12.44
N VAL A 296 39.36 9.16 11.86
CA VAL A 296 37.99 9.01 11.36
C VAL A 296 37.06 8.77 12.55
N GLU A 297 36.16 9.72 12.81
CA GLU A 297 35.24 9.66 13.94
C GLU A 297 34.23 8.51 13.82
N ASP A 298 33.92 7.91 14.96
CA ASP A 298 32.92 6.86 15.17
C ASP A 298 31.65 7.42 15.84
N THR A 299 31.40 8.71 15.66
CA THR A 299 30.23 9.43 16.17
C THR A 299 29.11 9.46 15.13
N PRO A 300 27.84 9.68 15.55
CA PRO A 300 26.71 9.80 14.62
C PRO A 300 26.99 10.79 13.49
N TYR A 301 26.68 10.38 12.26
CA TYR A 301 27.01 11.11 11.04
C TYR A 301 25.95 10.89 9.96
N GLU A 302 25.66 11.94 9.19
CA GLU A 302 24.74 11.92 8.04
C GLU A 302 25.50 11.73 6.73
N ASP A 303 25.10 10.75 5.93
CA ASP A 303 25.79 10.40 4.68
C ASP A 303 25.87 11.59 3.71
N ARG A 304 27.05 11.80 3.13
CA ARG A 304 27.25 12.81 2.09
C ARG A 304 26.62 12.31 0.79
N ASN A 305 26.05 13.23 0.02
CA ASN A 305 25.70 12.93 -1.36
C ASN A 305 26.91 13.23 -2.24
N TRP A 306 27.46 12.20 -2.88
CA TRP A 306 28.67 12.29 -3.70
C TRP A 306 28.44 11.73 -5.12
N PHE A 307 27.18 11.76 -5.56
CA PHE A 307 26.72 11.46 -6.92
C PHE A 307 26.01 12.67 -7.53
#